data_AF-I7ANV6-F1
#
_entry.id   AF-I7ANV6-F1
#
_cell.length_a   1.000
_cell.length_b   1.000
_cell.length_c   1.000
_cell.angle_alpha   90.00
_cell.angle_beta   90.00
_cell.angle_gamma   90.00
#
_symmetry.space_group_name_H-M   'P 1'
#
loop_
_entity.id
_entity.type
_entity.pdbx_description
1 polymer ?
#
loop_
_entity_poly.entity_id
_entity_poly.type
_entity_poly.pdbx_seq_one_letter_code
_entity_poly.pdbx_strand_id
1 'polypeptide(L)'
;MDILLRRKNHLEHQLQQFKQKESDRIEHRNHLARQAKEKREAIEAVKKEIHEMELTLLEKREKFVCLKDEVSKYKKRALEKARNEFEGLYREIFEEASRIRPSATFSTFGEFTKIKGLIERNIFRNLGRRLTRFYSEEKEKLRKHILSQMEKKLEDDRRMHEAVFNMKFLSRYEQYFSEKVMESFLYEKISRGFEYHFLSDRDSNRLDKPEWFLDFILAKLKESKVVFDIYLDLNKKDVEEGEFDGRFEELVSRVCGLIRTKIEEISGCSSKQKRNLMLHLGMEILKFRYEVCHDYGIILEFSELGDALCKEQKKYVREKLSKIHEARHVKWFGGYRELLRECLLYIYRFRALDPIFEMDDAIQIIVDYNKVFLESLRYINRQEIKVLCWVYSEFERLKAFLLDQESEVVFDTRLNMESKIVNVKKNGNAQDMLHEAVTGSLERISEFNSENLKLIMSLAANDTSEGLRPIKRFFHDPSRTFRNLVIDVGRYLDDYKECLSYDAIKRDVKERIDGVLLEEIILKCRLETSEYFELAETIKRLEEMFGEGEWKSGMGLECVGDIFEGRDPGEGPLSKMIKGLYE
;
A
#
# COMPACT_ATOMS: atom_id res chain seq x y z
N MET A 1 -99.84 88.26 -113.50
CA MET A 1 -99.14 86.95 -113.66
C MET A 1 -97.62 87.08 -113.56
N ASP A 2 -97.02 88.17 -114.07
CA ASP A 2 -95.56 88.40 -114.01
C ASP A 2 -94.94 88.41 -112.61
N ILE A 3 -95.66 88.95 -111.61
CA ILE A 3 -95.16 88.98 -110.22
C ILE A 3 -95.06 87.56 -109.66
N LEU A 4 -95.96 86.65 -110.05
CA LEU A 4 -95.97 85.27 -109.57
C LEU A 4 -94.88 84.42 -110.23
N LEU A 5 -94.59 84.61 -111.52
CA LEU A 5 -93.52 83.89 -112.23
C LEU A 5 -92.12 84.26 -111.74
N ARG A 6 -91.84 85.55 -111.50
CA ARG A 6 -90.56 85.97 -110.90
C ARG A 6 -90.38 85.43 -109.48
N ARG A 7 -91.47 85.39 -108.70
CA ARG A 7 -91.44 84.78 -107.36
C ARG A 7 -91.15 83.28 -107.44
N LYS A 8 -91.72 82.57 -108.42
CA LYS A 8 -91.43 81.16 -108.68
C LYS A 8 -89.94 80.94 -108.98
N ASN A 9 -89.37 81.70 -109.91
CA ASN A 9 -87.96 81.53 -110.28
C ASN A 9 -87.00 81.92 -109.15
N HIS A 10 -87.32 82.94 -108.35
CA HIS A 10 -86.50 83.29 -107.19
C HIS A 10 -86.55 82.21 -106.09
N LEU A 11 -87.74 81.65 -105.84
CA LEU A 11 -87.90 80.53 -104.93
C LEU A 11 -87.19 79.27 -105.44
N GLU A 12 -87.20 79.00 -106.76
CA GLU A 12 -86.44 77.89 -107.36
C GLU A 12 -84.93 78.06 -107.14
N HIS A 13 -84.40 79.26 -107.31
CA HIS A 13 -82.98 79.50 -107.09
C HIS A 13 -82.58 79.37 -105.61
N GLN A 14 -83.39 79.89 -104.68
CA GLN A 14 -83.15 79.69 -103.25
C GLN A 14 -83.25 78.21 -102.85
N LEU A 15 -84.20 77.47 -103.43
CA LEU A 15 -84.29 76.02 -103.28
C LEU A 15 -83.02 75.32 -103.76
N GLN A 16 -82.45 75.75 -104.89
CA GLN A 16 -81.21 75.17 -105.41
C GLN A 16 -80.01 75.43 -104.50
N GLN A 17 -79.86 76.65 -103.97
CA GLN A 17 -78.77 76.96 -103.02
C GLN A 17 -78.93 76.21 -101.69
N PHE A 18 -80.15 76.05 -101.19
CA PHE A 18 -80.41 75.23 -100.01
C PHE A 18 -80.11 73.75 -100.27
N LYS A 19 -80.50 73.22 -101.44
CA LYS A 19 -80.13 71.85 -101.84
C LYS A 19 -78.61 71.64 -101.88
N GLN A 20 -77.84 72.62 -102.37
CA GLN A 20 -76.39 72.52 -102.40
C GLN A 20 -75.78 72.53 -100.99
N LYS A 21 -76.18 73.46 -100.12
CA LYS A 21 -75.70 73.50 -98.72
C LYS A 21 -76.14 72.28 -97.91
N GLU A 22 -77.30 71.73 -98.22
CA GLU A 22 -77.78 70.48 -97.63
C GLU A 22 -76.90 69.30 -98.07
N SER A 23 -76.53 69.24 -99.36
CA SER A 23 -75.57 68.27 -99.89
C SER A 23 -74.20 68.36 -99.20
N ASP A 24 -73.61 69.54 -99.08
CA ASP A 24 -72.29 69.72 -98.47
C ASP A 24 -72.29 69.35 -96.97
N ARG A 25 -73.39 69.67 -96.26
CA ARG A 25 -73.56 69.24 -94.87
C ARG A 25 -73.74 67.72 -94.75
N ILE A 26 -74.43 67.10 -95.69
CA ILE A 26 -74.57 65.63 -95.75
C ILE A 26 -73.19 64.99 -95.94
N GLU A 27 -72.36 65.50 -96.86
CA GLU A 27 -71.00 64.98 -97.08
C GLU A 27 -70.10 65.15 -95.84
N HIS A 28 -70.11 66.32 -95.20
CA HIS A 28 -69.29 66.54 -94.00
C HIS A 28 -69.72 65.65 -92.83
N ARG A 29 -71.04 65.44 -92.68
CA ARG A 29 -71.61 64.53 -91.68
C ARG A 29 -71.24 63.07 -91.97
N ASN A 30 -71.20 62.68 -93.25
CA ASN A 30 -70.74 61.37 -93.67
C ASN A 30 -69.24 61.16 -93.39
N HIS A 31 -68.40 62.18 -93.56
CA HIS A 31 -66.97 62.09 -93.25
C HIS A 31 -66.71 61.90 -91.74
N LEU A 32 -67.36 62.69 -90.88
CA LEU A 32 -67.27 62.52 -89.42
C LEU A 32 -67.81 61.17 -88.96
N ALA A 33 -68.90 60.69 -89.58
CA ALA A 33 -69.43 59.35 -89.31
C ALA A 33 -68.42 58.25 -89.67
N ARG A 34 -67.61 58.45 -90.73
CA ARG A 34 -66.56 57.51 -91.16
C ARG A 34 -65.39 57.47 -90.16
N GLN A 35 -64.87 58.61 -89.73
CA GLN A 35 -63.81 58.66 -88.71
C GLN A 35 -64.26 58.11 -87.35
N ALA A 36 -65.50 58.39 -86.94
CA ALA A 36 -66.08 57.81 -85.74
C ALA A 36 -66.22 56.28 -85.84
N LYS A 37 -66.48 55.76 -87.03
CA LYS A 37 -66.54 54.32 -87.31
C LYS A 37 -65.15 53.67 -87.19
N GLU A 38 -64.12 54.25 -87.80
CA GLU A 38 -62.74 53.73 -87.72
C GLU A 38 -62.21 53.71 -86.28
N LYS A 39 -62.45 54.77 -85.48
CA LYS A 39 -62.04 54.76 -84.06
C LYS A 39 -62.82 53.75 -83.21
N ARG A 40 -64.09 53.48 -83.55
CA ARG A 40 -64.88 52.41 -82.92
C ARG A 40 -64.27 51.04 -83.19
N GLU A 41 -63.91 50.77 -84.44
CA GLU A 41 -63.30 49.51 -84.86
C GLU A 41 -61.96 49.28 -84.16
N ALA A 42 -61.13 50.31 -83.99
CA ALA A 42 -59.87 50.21 -83.25
C ALA A 42 -60.06 49.93 -81.74
N ILE A 43 -61.05 50.55 -81.09
CA ILE A 43 -61.39 50.28 -79.69
C ILE A 43 -61.92 48.86 -79.51
N GLU A 44 -62.73 48.37 -80.47
CA GLU A 44 -63.20 46.98 -80.45
C GLU A 44 -62.05 45.98 -80.60
N ALA A 45 -61.06 46.26 -81.45
CA ALA A 45 -59.87 45.42 -81.59
C ALA A 45 -59.07 45.30 -80.28
N VAL A 46 -58.79 46.42 -79.60
CA VAL A 46 -58.05 46.41 -78.31
C VAL A 46 -58.86 45.74 -77.20
N LYS A 47 -60.19 45.95 -77.16
CA LYS A 47 -61.06 45.24 -76.21
C LYS A 47 -61.01 43.73 -76.43
N LYS A 48 -60.91 43.29 -77.68
CA LYS A 48 -60.76 41.87 -78.02
C LYS A 48 -59.42 41.32 -77.55
N GLU A 49 -58.31 42.03 -77.75
CA GLU A 49 -56.99 41.61 -77.25
C GLU A 49 -56.93 41.54 -75.71
N ILE A 50 -57.49 42.53 -75.01
CA ILE A 50 -57.57 42.51 -73.54
C ILE A 50 -58.37 41.29 -73.06
N HIS A 51 -59.49 41.00 -73.72
CA HIS A 51 -60.30 39.83 -73.40
C HIS A 51 -59.56 38.51 -73.63
N GLU A 52 -58.80 38.40 -74.72
CA GLU A 52 -57.94 37.23 -75.00
C GLU A 52 -56.82 37.08 -73.95
N MET A 53 -56.19 38.18 -73.51
CA MET A 53 -55.21 38.16 -72.43
C MET A 53 -55.82 37.75 -71.09
N GLU A 54 -57.00 38.27 -70.74
CA GLU A 54 -57.73 37.91 -69.52
C GLU A 54 -58.07 36.41 -69.51
N LEU A 55 -58.57 35.88 -70.64
CA LEU A 55 -58.81 34.44 -70.81
C LEU A 55 -57.53 33.63 -70.60
N THR A 56 -56.42 34.04 -71.20
CA THR A 56 -55.13 33.34 -71.06
C THR A 56 -54.62 33.36 -69.61
N LEU A 57 -54.80 34.47 -68.90
CA LEU A 57 -54.38 34.62 -67.51
C LEU A 57 -55.24 33.77 -66.58
N LEU A 58 -56.54 33.67 -66.86
CA LEU A 58 -57.47 32.77 -66.17
C LEU A 58 -57.05 31.31 -66.35
N GLU A 59 -56.76 30.89 -67.59
CA GLU A 59 -56.26 29.53 -67.88
C GLU A 59 -54.94 29.22 -67.14
N LYS A 60 -54.01 30.18 -67.07
CA LYS A 60 -52.73 30.00 -66.37
C LYS A 60 -52.92 29.91 -64.85
N ARG A 61 -53.85 30.70 -64.28
CA ARG A 61 -54.20 30.62 -62.85
C ARG A 61 -54.83 29.26 -62.51
N GLU A 62 -55.74 28.77 -63.32
CA GLU A 62 -56.32 27.43 -63.16
C GLU A 62 -55.25 26.34 -63.21
N LYS A 63 -54.36 26.39 -64.22
CA LYS A 63 -53.21 25.47 -64.32
C LYS A 63 -52.30 25.53 -63.09
N PHE A 64 -52.04 26.71 -62.54
CA PHE A 64 -51.23 26.86 -61.34
C PHE A 64 -51.89 26.25 -60.08
N VAL A 65 -53.21 26.43 -59.92
CA VAL A 65 -53.97 25.81 -58.83
C VAL A 65 -53.91 24.28 -58.96
N CYS A 66 -54.12 23.74 -60.17
CA CYS A 66 -53.96 22.31 -60.43
C CYS A 66 -52.56 21.80 -60.07
N LEU A 67 -51.50 22.53 -60.45
CA LEU A 67 -50.12 22.14 -60.15
C LEU A 67 -49.81 22.17 -58.65
N LYS A 68 -50.34 23.18 -57.93
CA LYS A 68 -50.21 23.28 -56.47
C LYS A 68 -50.88 22.10 -55.75
N ASP A 69 -52.04 21.67 -56.25
CA ASP A 69 -52.73 20.48 -55.76
C ASP A 69 -51.97 19.20 -56.08
N GLU A 70 -51.39 19.07 -57.29
CA GLU A 70 -50.54 17.94 -57.66
C GLU A 70 -49.30 17.82 -56.77
N VAL A 71 -48.61 18.94 -56.50
CA VAL A 71 -47.46 18.97 -55.59
C VAL A 71 -47.87 18.58 -54.17
N SER A 72 -49.01 19.06 -53.69
CA SER A 72 -49.54 18.70 -52.37
C SER A 72 -49.90 17.22 -52.28
N LYS A 73 -50.53 16.67 -53.31
CA LYS A 73 -50.83 15.23 -53.45
C LYS A 73 -49.54 14.41 -53.51
N TYR A 74 -48.52 14.84 -54.25
CA TYR A 74 -47.23 14.17 -54.33
C TYR A 74 -46.52 14.14 -52.97
N LYS A 75 -46.42 15.29 -52.28
CA LYS A 75 -45.82 15.35 -50.93
C LYS A 75 -46.55 14.43 -49.94
N LYS A 76 -47.88 14.41 -49.97
CA LYS A 76 -48.68 13.52 -49.13
C LYS A 76 -48.44 12.05 -49.45
N ARG A 77 -48.42 11.68 -50.73
CA ARG A 77 -48.11 10.31 -51.17
C ARG A 77 -46.68 9.88 -50.82
N ALA A 78 -45.70 10.78 -50.96
CA ALA A 78 -44.32 10.51 -50.60
C ALA A 78 -44.15 10.30 -49.08
N LEU A 79 -44.82 11.13 -48.26
CA LEU A 79 -44.87 10.96 -46.81
C LEU A 79 -45.59 9.68 -46.40
N GLU A 80 -46.72 9.34 -47.03
CA GLU A 80 -47.43 8.07 -46.79
C GLU A 80 -46.57 6.88 -47.18
N LYS A 81 -45.84 6.95 -48.30
CA LYS A 81 -44.92 5.90 -48.75
C LYS A 81 -43.78 5.70 -47.74
N ALA A 82 -43.10 6.78 -47.35
CA ALA A 82 -42.04 6.71 -46.35
C ALA A 82 -42.56 6.22 -44.98
N ARG A 83 -43.77 6.64 -44.57
CA ARG A 83 -44.42 6.14 -43.35
C ARG A 83 -44.68 4.65 -43.43
N ASN A 84 -45.23 4.17 -44.54
CA ASN A 84 -45.50 2.74 -44.75
C ASN A 84 -44.20 1.92 -44.80
N GLU A 85 -43.13 2.45 -45.39
CA GLU A 85 -41.80 1.84 -45.39
C GLU A 85 -41.24 1.72 -43.96
N PHE A 86 -41.27 2.80 -43.16
CA PHE A 86 -40.82 2.75 -41.76
C PHE A 86 -41.71 1.88 -40.88
N GLU A 87 -43.02 1.88 -41.10
CA GLU A 87 -43.95 1.03 -40.36
C GLU A 87 -43.74 -0.45 -40.70
N GLY A 88 -43.46 -0.75 -41.98
CA GLY A 88 -43.06 -2.09 -42.43
C GLY A 88 -41.76 -2.55 -41.77
N LEU A 89 -40.71 -1.73 -41.83
CA LEU A 89 -39.41 -2.00 -41.19
C LEU A 89 -39.55 -2.20 -39.68
N TYR A 90 -40.35 -1.37 -39.00
CA TYR A 90 -40.58 -1.51 -37.56
C TYR A 90 -41.28 -2.84 -37.23
N ARG A 91 -42.33 -3.20 -37.98
CA ARG A 91 -43.04 -4.48 -37.78
C ARG A 91 -42.13 -5.66 -38.08
N GLU A 92 -41.35 -5.62 -39.14
CA GLU A 92 -40.40 -6.68 -39.50
C GLU A 92 -39.39 -6.92 -38.37
N ILE A 93 -38.69 -5.87 -37.92
CA ILE A 93 -37.72 -5.98 -36.82
C ILE A 93 -38.41 -6.48 -35.53
N PHE A 94 -39.61 -5.98 -35.23
CA PHE A 94 -40.35 -6.37 -34.03
C PHE A 94 -40.82 -7.83 -34.06
N GLU A 95 -41.36 -8.28 -35.20
CA GLU A 95 -41.79 -9.67 -35.39
C GLU A 95 -40.60 -10.62 -35.36
N GLU A 96 -39.51 -10.27 -36.03
CA GLU A 96 -38.29 -11.08 -36.03
C GLU A 96 -37.70 -11.18 -34.62
N ALA A 97 -37.63 -10.07 -33.88
CA ALA A 97 -37.22 -10.06 -32.48
C ALA A 97 -38.14 -10.91 -31.58
N SER A 98 -39.46 -10.86 -31.80
CA SER A 98 -40.45 -11.62 -31.03
C SER A 98 -40.40 -13.13 -31.28
N ARG A 99 -39.88 -13.55 -32.44
CA ARG A 99 -39.69 -14.96 -32.80
C ARG A 99 -38.42 -15.55 -32.20
N ILE A 100 -37.42 -14.72 -31.90
CA ILE A 100 -36.16 -15.19 -31.31
C ILE A 100 -36.40 -15.52 -29.84
N ARG A 101 -36.23 -16.79 -29.48
CA ARG A 101 -36.33 -17.27 -28.10
C ARG A 101 -35.10 -18.08 -27.76
N PRO A 102 -34.07 -17.45 -27.15
CA PRO A 102 -32.87 -18.12 -26.67
C PRO A 102 -33.17 -19.45 -25.98
N SER A 103 -32.77 -20.55 -26.61
CA SER A 103 -32.98 -21.90 -26.03
C SER A 103 -31.95 -22.23 -24.94
N ALA A 104 -32.07 -23.38 -24.28
CA ALA A 104 -31.06 -23.88 -23.34
C ALA A 104 -30.03 -24.81 -24.01
N THR A 105 -29.70 -24.59 -25.29
CA THR A 105 -28.78 -25.45 -26.06
C THR A 105 -27.75 -24.61 -26.83
N PHE A 106 -26.78 -25.27 -27.48
CA PHE A 106 -25.74 -24.57 -28.25
C PHE A 106 -26.27 -23.74 -29.44
N SER A 107 -27.49 -23.96 -29.92
CA SER A 107 -28.09 -23.15 -31.00
C SER A 107 -28.35 -21.70 -30.58
N THR A 108 -28.42 -21.45 -29.27
CA THR A 108 -28.74 -20.15 -28.68
C THR A 108 -27.75 -19.05 -29.04
N PHE A 109 -26.49 -19.38 -29.32
CA PHE A 109 -25.52 -18.40 -29.80
C PHE A 109 -25.86 -17.86 -31.19
N GLY A 110 -26.49 -18.68 -32.04
CA GLY A 110 -27.04 -18.22 -33.33
C GLY A 110 -28.22 -17.27 -33.14
N GLU A 111 -29.03 -17.48 -32.11
CA GLU A 111 -30.14 -16.61 -31.73
C GLU A 111 -29.63 -15.25 -31.21
N PHE A 112 -28.59 -15.24 -30.36
CA PHE A 112 -27.94 -13.99 -29.94
C PHE A 112 -27.32 -13.22 -31.10
N THR A 113 -26.71 -13.90 -32.08
CA THR A 113 -26.17 -13.25 -33.28
C THR A 113 -27.28 -12.61 -34.13
N LYS A 114 -28.45 -13.23 -34.23
CA LYS A 114 -29.62 -12.63 -34.88
C LYS A 114 -30.10 -11.38 -34.14
N ILE A 115 -30.19 -11.42 -32.81
CA ILE A 115 -30.56 -10.23 -32.00
C ILE A 115 -29.55 -9.10 -32.22
N LYS A 116 -28.25 -9.42 -32.24
CA LYS A 116 -27.18 -8.43 -32.52
C LYS A 116 -27.34 -7.81 -33.90
N GLY A 117 -27.60 -8.63 -34.93
CA GLY A 117 -27.90 -8.14 -36.27
C GLY A 117 -29.13 -7.24 -36.35
N LEU A 118 -30.19 -7.52 -35.57
CA LEU A 118 -31.36 -6.65 -35.47
C LEU A 118 -31.04 -5.31 -34.80
N ILE A 119 -30.17 -5.30 -33.78
CA ILE A 119 -29.71 -4.07 -33.12
C ILE A 119 -28.91 -3.21 -34.11
N GLU A 120 -28.01 -3.81 -34.88
CA GLU A 120 -27.17 -3.11 -35.87
C GLU A 120 -27.97 -2.54 -37.05
N ARG A 121 -29.00 -3.26 -37.52
CA ARG A 121 -29.88 -2.81 -38.62
C ARG A 121 -30.95 -1.80 -38.18
N ASN A 122 -31.17 -1.65 -36.88
CA ASN A 122 -32.26 -0.83 -36.37
C ASN A 122 -31.93 0.67 -36.38
N ILE A 123 -32.80 1.44 -37.02
CA ILE A 123 -32.73 2.91 -37.12
C ILE A 123 -33.53 3.59 -35.97
N PHE A 124 -34.42 2.84 -35.29
CA PHE A 124 -35.32 3.39 -34.29
C PHE A 124 -34.71 3.38 -32.89
N ARG A 125 -34.43 4.56 -32.33
CA ARG A 125 -33.77 4.71 -31.01
C ARG A 125 -34.45 3.93 -29.86
N ASN A 126 -35.78 3.99 -29.77
CA ASN A 126 -36.53 3.33 -28.68
C ASN A 126 -36.58 1.81 -28.84
N LEU A 127 -36.71 1.32 -30.07
CA LEU A 127 -36.69 -0.11 -30.37
C LEU A 127 -35.29 -0.68 -30.09
N GLY A 128 -34.25 0.04 -30.50
CA GLY A 128 -32.86 -0.33 -30.23
C GLY A 128 -32.59 -0.51 -28.74
N ARG A 129 -32.99 0.47 -27.90
CA ARG A 129 -32.89 0.35 -26.43
C ARG A 129 -33.61 -0.88 -25.88
N ARG A 130 -34.82 -1.19 -26.38
CA ARG A 130 -35.58 -2.38 -25.97
C ARG A 130 -34.87 -3.67 -26.37
N LEU A 131 -34.34 -3.74 -27.60
CA LEU A 131 -33.59 -4.90 -28.09
C LEU A 131 -32.30 -5.11 -27.30
N THR A 132 -31.56 -4.05 -26.97
CA THR A 132 -30.37 -4.14 -26.10
C THR A 132 -30.72 -4.64 -24.71
N ARG A 133 -31.82 -4.15 -24.12
CA ARG A 133 -32.29 -4.63 -22.82
C ARG A 133 -32.69 -6.11 -22.87
N PHE A 134 -33.45 -6.51 -23.90
CA PHE A 134 -33.81 -7.91 -24.13
C PHE A 134 -32.56 -8.79 -24.27
N TYR A 135 -31.57 -8.36 -25.06
CA TYR A 135 -30.28 -9.06 -25.20
C TYR A 135 -29.59 -9.26 -23.84
N SER A 136 -29.51 -8.23 -23.00
CA SER A 136 -28.91 -8.35 -21.66
C SER A 136 -29.70 -9.27 -20.72
N GLU A 137 -31.03 -9.21 -20.74
CA GLU A 137 -31.89 -10.03 -19.88
C GLU A 137 -31.79 -11.51 -20.25
N GLU A 138 -31.81 -11.84 -21.54
CA GLU A 138 -31.67 -13.23 -22.01
C GLU A 138 -30.25 -13.77 -21.79
N LYS A 139 -29.22 -12.95 -21.95
CA LYS A 139 -27.83 -13.31 -21.62
C LYS A 139 -27.71 -13.74 -20.15
N GLU A 140 -28.26 -12.94 -19.23
CA GLU A 140 -28.26 -13.26 -17.80
C GLU A 140 -29.10 -14.49 -17.45
N LYS A 141 -30.25 -14.70 -18.12
CA LYS A 141 -31.03 -15.94 -17.95
C LYS A 141 -30.24 -17.17 -18.37
N LEU A 142 -29.55 -17.11 -19.51
CA LEU A 142 -28.73 -18.20 -19.99
C LEU A 142 -27.59 -18.50 -19.00
N ARG A 143 -26.88 -17.46 -18.54
CA ARG A 143 -25.84 -17.59 -17.51
C ARG A 143 -26.36 -18.31 -16.27
N LYS A 144 -27.47 -17.83 -15.68
CA LYS A 144 -28.09 -18.46 -14.50
C LYS A 144 -28.51 -19.90 -14.75
N HIS A 145 -29.06 -20.19 -15.93
CA HIS A 145 -29.44 -21.53 -16.30
C HIS A 145 -28.24 -22.49 -16.32
N ILE A 146 -27.16 -22.13 -17.04
CA ILE A 146 -25.93 -22.93 -17.13
C ILE A 146 -25.37 -23.21 -15.74
N LEU A 147 -25.19 -22.16 -14.92
CA LEU A 147 -24.63 -22.29 -13.57
C LEU A 147 -25.49 -23.17 -12.66
N SER A 148 -26.82 -22.98 -12.67
CA SER A 148 -27.73 -23.80 -11.86
C SER A 148 -27.72 -25.29 -12.24
N GLN A 149 -27.51 -25.59 -13.53
CA GLN A 149 -27.42 -26.95 -14.02
C GLN A 149 -26.05 -27.56 -13.70
N MET A 150 -24.97 -26.77 -13.74
CA MET A 150 -23.65 -27.23 -13.29
C MET A 150 -23.67 -27.57 -11.81
N GLU A 151 -24.17 -26.66 -10.97
CA GLU A 151 -24.22 -26.83 -9.51
C GLU A 151 -24.93 -28.14 -9.11
N LYS A 152 -26.15 -28.36 -9.61
CA LYS A 152 -26.94 -29.57 -9.31
C LYS A 152 -26.29 -30.88 -9.74
N LYS A 153 -25.43 -30.85 -10.76
CA LYS A 153 -24.88 -32.06 -11.39
C LYS A 153 -23.46 -32.35 -10.93
N LEU A 154 -22.76 -31.35 -10.38
CA LEU A 154 -21.48 -31.52 -9.71
C LEU A 154 -21.59 -32.24 -8.37
N GLU A 155 -22.78 -32.28 -7.77
CA GLU A 155 -23.05 -32.96 -6.49
C GLU A 155 -23.33 -34.47 -6.65
N ASP A 156 -23.61 -34.95 -7.87
CA ASP A 156 -23.94 -36.35 -8.15
C ASP A 156 -22.95 -36.95 -9.16
N ASP A 157 -22.07 -37.83 -8.67
CA ASP A 157 -21.06 -38.52 -9.48
C ASP A 157 -21.67 -39.24 -10.70
N ARG A 158 -22.92 -39.73 -10.60
CA ARG A 158 -23.60 -40.41 -11.71
C ARG A 158 -23.96 -39.46 -12.86
N ARG A 159 -23.99 -38.15 -12.59
CA ARG A 159 -24.35 -37.09 -13.54
C ARG A 159 -23.16 -36.23 -13.97
N MET A 160 -21.94 -36.66 -13.67
CA MET A 160 -20.72 -35.94 -14.05
C MET A 160 -20.62 -35.67 -15.56
N HIS A 161 -21.05 -36.62 -16.40
CA HIS A 161 -21.10 -36.45 -17.86
C HIS A 161 -22.00 -35.28 -18.30
N GLU A 162 -23.11 -35.04 -17.59
CA GLU A 162 -23.98 -33.90 -17.83
C GLU A 162 -23.37 -32.58 -17.30
N ALA A 163 -22.58 -32.63 -16.23
CA ALA A 163 -21.80 -31.48 -15.74
C ALA A 163 -20.72 -31.07 -16.75
N VAL A 164 -20.01 -32.03 -17.33
CA VAL A 164 -19.02 -31.82 -18.41
C VAL A 164 -19.67 -31.17 -19.64
N PHE A 165 -20.88 -31.60 -20.02
CA PHE A 165 -21.63 -30.95 -21.10
C PHE A 165 -21.89 -29.47 -20.78
N ASN A 166 -22.33 -29.17 -19.56
CA ASN A 166 -22.59 -27.79 -19.14
C ASN A 166 -21.31 -26.95 -19.02
N MET A 167 -20.18 -27.54 -18.61
CA MET A 167 -18.87 -26.87 -18.64
C MET A 167 -18.47 -26.47 -20.05
N LYS A 168 -18.67 -27.37 -21.03
CA LYS A 168 -18.46 -27.05 -22.44
C LYS A 168 -19.42 -25.95 -22.93
N PHE A 169 -20.65 -25.96 -22.42
CA PHE A 169 -21.61 -24.91 -22.73
C PHE A 169 -21.21 -23.55 -22.13
N LEU A 170 -20.69 -23.55 -20.89
CA LEU A 170 -20.14 -22.38 -20.23
C LEU A 170 -18.94 -21.82 -20.97
N SER A 171 -18.02 -22.67 -21.43
CA SER A 171 -16.85 -22.25 -22.22
C SER A 171 -17.26 -21.49 -23.47
N ARG A 172 -18.20 -22.04 -24.24
CA ARG A 172 -18.72 -21.35 -25.43
C ARG A 172 -19.43 -20.03 -25.08
N TYR A 173 -20.08 -19.98 -23.92
CA TYR A 173 -20.66 -18.74 -23.41
C TYR A 173 -19.56 -17.71 -23.10
N GLU A 174 -18.51 -18.09 -22.36
CA GLU A 174 -17.36 -17.23 -22.04
C GLU A 174 -16.69 -16.69 -23.31
N GLN A 175 -16.47 -17.55 -24.31
CA GLN A 175 -15.90 -17.17 -25.60
C GLN A 175 -16.79 -16.19 -26.37
N TYR A 176 -18.10 -16.46 -26.45
CA TYR A 176 -19.03 -15.63 -27.23
C TYR A 176 -19.22 -14.24 -26.62
N PHE A 177 -19.29 -14.15 -25.29
CA PHE A 177 -19.55 -12.90 -24.56
C PHE A 177 -18.28 -12.22 -24.02
N SER A 178 -17.13 -12.87 -24.12
CA SER A 178 -15.84 -12.43 -23.56
C SER A 178 -15.92 -12.17 -22.05
N GLU A 179 -16.41 -13.15 -21.29
CA GLU A 179 -16.59 -13.08 -19.83
C GLU A 179 -15.86 -14.19 -19.08
N LYS A 180 -15.42 -13.92 -17.85
CA LYS A 180 -14.85 -14.92 -16.92
C LYS A 180 -15.88 -15.33 -15.85
N VAL A 181 -16.67 -16.35 -16.14
CA VAL A 181 -17.78 -16.82 -15.30
C VAL A 181 -17.37 -17.99 -14.42
N MET A 182 -16.50 -18.89 -14.89
CA MET A 182 -16.10 -20.12 -14.18
C MET A 182 -15.46 -19.83 -12.82
N GLU A 183 -14.47 -18.94 -12.77
CA GLU A 183 -13.83 -18.51 -11.53
C GLU A 183 -14.83 -17.89 -10.56
N SER A 184 -15.73 -17.03 -11.08
CA SER A 184 -16.75 -16.38 -10.26
C SER A 184 -17.74 -17.39 -9.67
N PHE A 185 -18.10 -18.43 -10.43
CA PHE A 185 -18.95 -19.52 -9.96
C PHE A 185 -18.28 -20.35 -8.86
N LEU A 186 -17.02 -20.74 -9.05
CA LEU A 186 -16.26 -21.49 -8.04
C LEU A 186 -16.09 -20.65 -6.77
N TYR A 187 -15.69 -19.39 -6.90
CA TYR A 187 -15.57 -18.47 -5.77
C TYR A 187 -16.88 -18.35 -4.99
N GLU A 188 -18.01 -18.14 -5.67
CA GLU A 188 -19.32 -17.98 -5.02
C GLU A 188 -19.72 -19.23 -4.23
N LYS A 189 -19.40 -20.43 -4.74
CA LYS A 189 -19.64 -21.70 -4.02
C LYS A 189 -18.81 -21.77 -2.73
N ILE A 190 -17.53 -21.38 -2.79
CA ILE A 190 -16.66 -21.34 -1.60
C ILE A 190 -17.15 -20.27 -0.62
N SER A 191 -17.44 -19.06 -1.10
CA SER A 191 -17.87 -17.91 -0.29
C SER A 191 -19.15 -18.22 0.47
N ARG A 192 -20.18 -18.78 -0.18
CA ARG A 192 -21.44 -19.13 0.49
C ARG A 192 -21.25 -20.16 1.60
N GLY A 193 -20.42 -21.18 1.36
CA GLY A 193 -20.08 -22.18 2.38
C GLY A 193 -19.30 -21.56 3.54
N PHE A 194 -18.35 -20.68 3.22
CA PHE A 194 -17.56 -19.97 4.21
C PHE A 194 -18.41 -19.03 5.06
N GLU A 195 -19.26 -18.22 4.44
CA GLU A 195 -20.19 -17.32 5.13
C GLU A 195 -21.11 -18.09 6.07
N TYR A 196 -21.66 -19.20 5.59
CA TYR A 196 -22.55 -20.04 6.39
C TYR A 196 -21.84 -20.65 7.60
N HIS A 197 -20.61 -21.17 7.46
CA HIS A 197 -19.92 -21.83 8.57
C HIS A 197 -19.16 -20.86 9.48
N PHE A 198 -18.58 -19.81 8.93
CA PHE A 198 -17.59 -18.99 9.60
C PHE A 198 -17.98 -17.52 9.72
N LEU A 199 -19.05 -17.03 9.09
CA LEU A 199 -19.52 -15.64 9.29
C LEU A 199 -20.94 -15.55 9.85
N SER A 200 -21.53 -16.69 10.22
CA SER A 200 -22.84 -16.76 10.87
C SER A 200 -22.72 -17.15 12.35
N ASP A 201 -23.85 -17.19 13.06
CA ASP A 201 -23.94 -17.57 14.49
C ASP A 201 -23.78 -19.08 14.74
N ARG A 202 -23.02 -19.78 13.89
CA ARG A 202 -22.72 -21.21 14.04
C ARG A 202 -21.56 -21.44 15.00
N ASP A 203 -21.55 -22.60 15.65
CA ASP A 203 -20.46 -23.03 16.55
C ASP A 203 -19.08 -23.12 15.85
N SER A 204 -19.07 -23.23 14.52
CA SER A 204 -17.86 -23.22 13.69
C SER A 204 -17.24 -21.83 13.53
N ASN A 205 -17.97 -20.76 13.83
CA ASN A 205 -17.45 -19.39 13.79
C ASN A 205 -16.62 -19.09 15.05
N ARG A 206 -15.39 -19.60 15.07
CA ARG A 206 -14.46 -19.48 16.20
C ARG A 206 -13.14 -18.85 15.76
N LEU A 207 -12.80 -17.73 16.39
CA LEU A 207 -11.55 -17.01 16.13
C LEU A 207 -10.32 -17.69 16.74
N ASP A 208 -10.52 -18.53 17.75
CA ASP A 208 -9.45 -19.34 18.37
C ASP A 208 -9.14 -20.63 17.62
N LYS A 209 -9.90 -20.92 16.54
CA LYS A 209 -9.78 -22.10 15.69
C LYS A 209 -9.60 -21.76 14.20
N PRO A 210 -8.55 -20.98 13.85
CA PRO A 210 -8.28 -20.63 12.46
C PRO A 210 -7.97 -21.84 11.58
N GLU A 211 -7.44 -22.92 12.15
CA GLU A 211 -7.24 -24.17 11.43
C GLU A 211 -8.52 -24.65 10.72
N TRP A 212 -9.70 -24.47 11.32
CA TRP A 212 -10.96 -24.98 10.76
C TRP A 212 -11.35 -24.29 9.46
N PHE A 213 -11.21 -22.97 9.39
CA PHE A 213 -11.58 -22.24 8.19
C PHE A 213 -10.50 -22.34 7.11
N LEU A 214 -9.23 -22.46 7.50
CA LEU A 214 -8.12 -22.67 6.56
C LEU A 214 -8.20 -24.06 5.93
N ASP A 215 -8.43 -25.11 6.73
CA ASP A 215 -8.66 -26.48 6.23
C ASP A 215 -9.88 -26.54 5.30
N PHE A 216 -10.96 -25.83 5.66
CA PHE A 216 -12.12 -25.70 4.79
C PHE A 216 -11.75 -25.07 3.44
N ILE A 217 -11.01 -23.96 3.45
CA ILE A 217 -10.57 -23.30 2.22
C ILE A 217 -9.69 -24.24 1.39
N LEU A 218 -8.71 -24.93 2.00
CA LEU A 218 -7.82 -25.87 1.32
C LEU A 218 -8.60 -27.01 0.66
N ALA A 219 -9.53 -27.62 1.39
CA ALA A 219 -10.40 -28.67 0.86
C ALA A 219 -11.22 -28.17 -0.32
N LYS A 220 -11.77 -26.95 -0.23
CA LYS A 220 -12.57 -26.35 -1.31
C LYS A 220 -11.74 -25.90 -2.50
N LEU A 221 -10.51 -25.45 -2.31
CA LEU A 221 -9.57 -25.16 -3.40
C LEU A 221 -9.21 -26.44 -4.13
N LYS A 222 -8.98 -27.55 -3.42
CA LYS A 222 -8.70 -28.86 -4.01
C LYS A 222 -9.88 -29.38 -4.83
N GLU A 223 -11.11 -29.33 -4.29
CA GLU A 223 -12.33 -29.66 -5.04
C GLU A 223 -12.45 -28.78 -6.29
N SER A 224 -12.23 -27.46 -6.14
CA SER A 224 -12.34 -26.50 -7.24
C SER A 224 -11.26 -26.71 -8.30
N LYS A 225 -10.04 -27.10 -7.92
CA LYS A 225 -8.95 -27.41 -8.85
C LYS A 225 -9.30 -28.57 -9.77
N VAL A 226 -9.88 -29.65 -9.24
CA VAL A 226 -10.35 -30.77 -10.06
C VAL A 226 -11.39 -30.32 -11.09
N VAL A 227 -12.38 -29.54 -10.65
CA VAL A 227 -13.43 -29.00 -11.53
C VAL A 227 -12.83 -28.05 -12.57
N PHE A 228 -11.86 -27.23 -12.17
CA PHE A 228 -11.16 -26.29 -13.03
C PHE A 228 -10.34 -27.02 -14.08
N ASP A 229 -9.57 -28.05 -13.70
CA ASP A 229 -8.75 -28.84 -14.63
C ASP A 229 -9.60 -29.56 -15.67
N ILE A 230 -10.78 -30.11 -15.29
CA ILE A 230 -11.74 -30.66 -16.25
C ILE A 230 -12.21 -29.57 -17.23
N TYR A 231 -12.52 -28.38 -16.73
CA TYR A 231 -12.92 -27.25 -17.57
C TYR A 231 -11.80 -26.83 -18.54
N LEU A 232 -10.55 -26.80 -18.06
CA LEU A 232 -9.38 -26.50 -18.88
C LEU A 232 -9.16 -27.54 -19.97
N ASP A 233 -9.23 -28.83 -19.63
CA ASP A 233 -9.06 -29.95 -20.56
C ASP A 233 -10.06 -29.90 -21.72
N LEU A 234 -11.29 -29.46 -21.46
CA LEU A 234 -12.31 -29.28 -22.49
C LEU A 234 -11.98 -28.15 -23.49
N ASN A 235 -11.11 -27.21 -23.09
CA ASN A 235 -10.80 -25.99 -23.83
C ASN A 235 -9.38 -25.98 -24.43
N LYS A 236 -8.57 -27.04 -24.21
CA LYS A 236 -7.18 -27.18 -24.69
C LYS A 236 -6.97 -27.02 -26.20
N LYS A 237 -8.03 -27.00 -27.02
CA LYS A 237 -7.94 -26.76 -28.47
C LYS A 237 -7.93 -25.29 -28.88
N ASP A 238 -8.32 -24.37 -27.97
CA ASP A 238 -8.69 -23.00 -28.35
C ASP A 238 -7.85 -21.89 -27.67
N VAL A 239 -6.88 -22.20 -26.79
CA VAL A 239 -6.18 -21.20 -25.96
C VAL A 239 -4.70 -21.59 -25.71
N GLU A 240 -3.80 -20.60 -25.72
CA GLU A 240 -2.34 -20.77 -25.51
C GLU A 240 -2.00 -21.20 -24.06
N GLU A 241 -0.97 -22.05 -23.90
CA GLU A 241 -0.60 -22.72 -22.63
C GLU A 241 -0.29 -21.78 -21.44
N GLY A 242 -0.10 -20.47 -21.66
CA GLY A 242 0.22 -19.48 -20.61
C GLY A 242 -0.97 -18.74 -19.98
N GLU A 243 -2.14 -18.66 -20.64
CA GLU A 243 -3.30 -17.93 -20.09
C GLU A 243 -4.06 -18.71 -19.01
N PHE A 244 -3.88 -20.03 -18.95
CA PHE A 244 -4.66 -20.90 -18.08
C PHE A 244 -4.18 -20.95 -16.62
N ASP A 245 -2.88 -20.74 -16.39
CA ASP A 245 -2.29 -20.85 -15.05
C ASP A 245 -2.69 -19.65 -14.16
N GLY A 246 -2.72 -18.45 -14.74
CA GLY A 246 -3.10 -17.22 -14.02
C GLY A 246 -4.58 -17.16 -13.60
N ARG A 247 -5.48 -17.92 -14.25
CA ARG A 247 -6.92 -17.93 -13.91
C ARG A 247 -7.21 -18.65 -12.58
N PHE A 248 -6.50 -19.74 -12.30
CA PHE A 248 -6.64 -20.42 -11.01
C PHE A 248 -6.00 -19.61 -9.88
N GLU A 249 -4.88 -18.96 -10.15
CA GLU A 249 -4.27 -18.00 -9.24
C GLU A 249 -5.23 -16.84 -8.88
N GLU A 250 -5.97 -16.31 -9.86
CA GLU A 250 -7.00 -15.28 -9.64
C GLU A 250 -8.12 -15.78 -8.70
N LEU A 251 -8.57 -17.03 -8.84
CA LEU A 251 -9.52 -17.67 -7.92
C LEU A 251 -8.95 -17.76 -6.50
N VAL A 252 -7.73 -18.28 -6.35
CA VAL A 252 -7.07 -18.43 -5.04
C VAL A 252 -6.91 -17.06 -4.36
N SER A 253 -6.49 -16.04 -5.10
CA SER A 253 -6.37 -14.66 -4.60
C SER A 253 -7.70 -14.10 -4.10
N ARG A 254 -8.80 -14.33 -4.84
CA ARG A 254 -10.15 -13.95 -4.39
C ARG A 254 -10.58 -14.67 -3.13
N VAL A 255 -10.34 -15.98 -3.03
CA VAL A 255 -10.65 -16.78 -1.84
C VAL A 255 -9.85 -16.32 -0.62
N CYS A 256 -8.61 -15.88 -0.80
CA CYS A 256 -7.82 -15.25 0.28
C CYS A 256 -8.46 -13.96 0.82
N GLY A 257 -9.34 -13.30 0.06
CA GLY A 257 -10.18 -12.21 0.54
C GLY A 257 -11.06 -12.59 1.74
N LEU A 258 -11.51 -13.85 1.84
CA LEU A 258 -12.29 -14.35 2.98
C LEU A 258 -11.43 -14.44 4.26
N ILE A 259 -10.15 -14.78 4.10
CA ILE A 259 -9.18 -14.81 5.19
C ILE A 259 -8.93 -13.39 5.70
N ARG A 260 -8.87 -12.39 4.81
CA ARG A 260 -8.75 -10.97 5.19
C ARG A 260 -9.92 -10.52 6.08
N THR A 261 -11.15 -10.92 5.77
CA THR A 261 -12.31 -10.63 6.63
C THR A 261 -12.12 -11.16 8.06
N LYS A 262 -11.51 -12.34 8.22
CA LYS A 262 -11.18 -12.90 9.54
C LYS A 262 -10.04 -12.18 10.25
N ILE A 263 -9.03 -11.72 9.51
CA ILE A 263 -7.96 -10.88 10.04
C ILE A 263 -8.54 -9.58 10.61
N GLU A 264 -9.47 -8.94 9.87
CA GLU A 264 -10.16 -7.72 10.29
C GLU A 264 -11.02 -7.94 11.54
N GLU A 265 -11.76 -9.05 11.62
CA GLU A 265 -12.60 -9.40 12.76
C GLU A 265 -11.80 -9.52 14.07
N ILE A 266 -10.68 -10.25 14.04
CA ILE A 266 -9.79 -10.35 15.21
C ILE A 266 -9.13 -8.99 15.49
N SER A 267 -8.74 -8.24 14.46
CA SER A 267 -8.11 -6.92 14.60
C SER A 267 -9.03 -5.89 15.25
N GLY A 268 -10.34 -5.99 15.00
CA GLY A 268 -11.39 -5.17 15.61
C GLY A 268 -11.77 -5.59 17.03
N CYS A 269 -11.35 -6.77 17.49
CA CYS A 269 -11.69 -7.27 18.82
C CYS A 269 -11.00 -6.47 19.94
N SER A 270 -11.72 -6.22 21.04
CA SER A 270 -11.20 -5.58 22.26
C SER A 270 -10.68 -6.57 23.32
N SER A 271 -10.63 -7.87 22.98
CA SER A 271 -10.24 -8.93 23.90
C SER A 271 -8.78 -8.84 24.35
N LYS A 272 -8.51 -9.22 25.61
CA LYS A 272 -7.15 -9.41 26.13
C LYS A 272 -6.40 -10.56 25.44
N GLN A 273 -7.12 -11.48 24.80
CA GLN A 273 -6.54 -12.62 24.08
C GLN A 273 -6.15 -12.28 22.64
N LYS A 274 -6.41 -11.06 22.17
CA LYS A 274 -6.21 -10.64 20.77
C LYS A 274 -4.83 -10.98 20.22
N ARG A 275 -3.76 -10.71 20.97
CA ARG A 275 -2.39 -11.07 20.57
C ARG A 275 -2.23 -12.57 20.34
N ASN A 276 -2.72 -13.40 21.27
CA ASN A 276 -2.58 -14.85 21.14
C ASN A 276 -3.38 -15.39 19.95
N LEU A 277 -4.58 -14.84 19.71
CA LEU A 277 -5.38 -15.17 18.52
C LEU A 277 -4.65 -14.80 17.23
N MET A 278 -4.04 -13.62 17.17
CA MET A 278 -3.24 -13.15 16.03
C MET A 278 -2.02 -14.04 15.78
N LEU A 279 -1.26 -14.37 16.82
CA LEU A 279 -0.09 -15.26 16.70
C LEU A 279 -0.50 -16.66 16.22
N HIS A 280 -1.57 -17.21 16.77
CA HIS A 280 -2.09 -18.52 16.36
C HIS A 280 -2.57 -18.50 14.90
N LEU A 281 -3.32 -17.47 14.50
CA LEU A 281 -3.69 -17.26 13.10
C LEU A 281 -2.47 -17.15 12.19
N GLY A 282 -1.43 -16.41 12.59
CA GLY A 282 -0.20 -16.27 11.82
C GLY A 282 0.51 -17.61 11.59
N MET A 283 0.55 -18.48 12.60
CA MET A 283 1.13 -19.83 12.46
C MET A 283 0.34 -20.68 11.47
N GLU A 284 -0.99 -20.69 11.57
CA GLU A 284 -1.82 -21.48 10.66
C GLU A 284 -1.81 -20.91 9.23
N ILE A 285 -1.72 -19.59 9.06
CA ILE A 285 -1.54 -18.98 7.73
C ILE A 285 -0.20 -19.36 7.11
N LEU A 286 0.89 -19.43 7.88
CA LEU A 286 2.18 -19.90 7.34
C LEU A 286 2.06 -21.32 6.80
N LYS A 287 1.39 -22.23 7.52
CA LYS A 287 1.10 -23.59 7.04
C LYS A 287 0.25 -23.58 5.77
N PHE A 288 -0.83 -22.80 5.77
CA PHE A 288 -1.70 -22.63 4.61
C PHE A 288 -0.93 -22.13 3.37
N ARG A 289 -0.04 -21.13 3.53
CA ARG A 289 0.81 -20.61 2.44
C ARG A 289 1.71 -21.69 1.88
N TYR A 290 2.32 -22.50 2.74
CA TYR A 290 3.17 -23.60 2.32
C TYR A 290 2.39 -24.64 1.51
N GLU A 291 1.21 -25.07 1.99
CA GLU A 291 0.38 -26.04 1.28
C GLU A 291 -0.08 -25.52 -0.07
N VAL A 292 -0.53 -24.26 -0.15
CA VAL A 292 -0.93 -23.64 -1.43
C VAL A 292 0.25 -23.53 -2.39
N CYS A 293 1.44 -23.15 -1.90
CA CYS A 293 2.64 -23.06 -2.73
C CYS A 293 3.12 -24.44 -3.19
N HIS A 294 3.05 -25.46 -2.34
CA HIS A 294 3.47 -26.81 -2.65
C HIS A 294 2.52 -27.48 -3.66
N ASP A 295 1.21 -27.36 -3.44
CA ASP A 295 0.21 -28.06 -4.24
C ASP A 295 -0.12 -27.34 -5.55
N TYR A 296 0.01 -26.00 -5.59
CA TYR A 296 -0.40 -25.18 -6.73
C TYR A 296 0.69 -24.26 -7.28
N GLY A 297 1.88 -24.16 -6.65
CA GLY A 297 2.93 -23.24 -7.10
C GLY A 297 2.64 -21.75 -6.85
N ILE A 298 1.57 -21.42 -6.12
CA ILE A 298 1.12 -20.03 -5.91
C ILE A 298 1.70 -19.46 -4.62
N ILE A 299 2.35 -18.30 -4.72
CA ILE A 299 2.91 -17.58 -3.57
C ILE A 299 1.87 -16.55 -3.09
N LEU A 300 1.39 -16.75 -1.87
CA LEU A 300 0.43 -15.83 -1.25
C LEU A 300 1.11 -14.81 -0.33
N GLU A 301 0.55 -13.61 -0.29
CA GLU A 301 0.97 -12.52 0.60
C GLU A 301 -0.21 -11.99 1.43
N PHE A 302 0.03 -11.75 2.72
CA PHE A 302 -0.96 -11.26 3.69
C PHE A 302 -0.40 -10.04 4.43
N SER A 303 -0.23 -8.92 3.73
CA SER A 303 0.33 -7.69 4.31
C SER A 303 -0.49 -7.17 5.48
N GLU A 304 -1.82 -7.27 5.41
CA GLU A 304 -2.72 -6.79 6.47
C GLU A 304 -2.53 -7.56 7.78
N LEU A 305 -2.22 -8.86 7.70
CA LEU A 305 -1.88 -9.65 8.87
C LEU A 305 -0.50 -9.26 9.41
N GLY A 306 0.49 -9.04 8.54
CA GLY A 306 1.81 -8.56 8.94
C GLY A 306 1.75 -7.27 9.75
N ASP A 307 0.98 -6.30 9.27
CA ASP A 307 0.75 -5.03 9.97
C ASP A 307 0.05 -5.22 11.32
N ALA A 308 -0.96 -6.09 11.38
CA ALA A 308 -1.69 -6.39 12.61
C ALA A 308 -0.79 -7.09 13.66
N LEU A 309 0.01 -8.07 13.23
CA LEU A 309 0.99 -8.76 14.05
C LEU A 309 2.02 -7.79 14.62
N CYS A 310 2.64 -6.97 13.76
CA CYS A 310 3.61 -5.94 14.14
C CYS A 310 3.05 -5.00 15.21
N LYS A 311 1.84 -4.48 14.98
CA LYS A 311 1.17 -3.55 15.90
C LYS A 311 0.92 -4.17 17.28
N GLU A 312 0.38 -5.39 17.32
CA GLU A 312 0.12 -6.08 18.59
C GLU A 312 1.42 -6.49 19.30
N GLN A 313 2.47 -6.84 18.55
CA GLN A 313 3.78 -7.16 19.11
C GLN A 313 4.46 -5.91 19.71
N LYS A 314 4.49 -4.77 19.02
CA LYS A 314 5.02 -3.51 19.58
C LYS A 314 4.26 -3.08 20.83
N LYS A 315 2.93 -3.24 20.85
CA LYS A 315 2.11 -2.97 22.04
C LYS A 315 2.51 -3.89 23.20
N TYR A 316 2.65 -5.19 22.96
CA TYR A 316 3.07 -6.15 23.96
C TYR A 316 4.44 -5.83 24.57
N VAL A 317 5.43 -5.52 23.71
CA VAL A 317 6.77 -5.12 24.15
C VAL A 317 6.73 -3.91 25.08
N ARG A 318 5.98 -2.86 24.70
CA ARG A 318 5.82 -1.65 25.54
C ARG A 318 5.18 -1.95 26.89
N GLU A 319 4.11 -2.75 26.90
CA GLU A 319 3.42 -3.13 28.14
C GLU A 319 4.31 -3.99 29.06
N LYS A 320 5.08 -4.93 28.50
CA LYS A 320 6.06 -5.75 29.25
C LYS A 320 7.19 -4.89 29.80
N LEU A 321 7.77 -4.00 29.00
CA LEU A 321 8.83 -3.10 29.45
C LEU A 321 8.36 -2.17 30.57
N SER A 322 7.15 -1.61 30.47
CA SER A 322 6.57 -0.81 31.57
C SER A 322 6.56 -1.58 32.88
N LYS A 323 6.10 -2.84 32.86
CA LYS A 323 6.07 -3.70 34.05
C LYS A 323 7.47 -4.03 34.58
N ILE A 324 8.43 -4.22 33.68
CA ILE A 324 9.83 -4.45 34.08
C ILE A 324 10.37 -3.20 34.80
N HIS A 325 10.14 -2.02 34.24
CA HIS A 325 10.61 -0.74 34.78
C HIS A 325 9.92 -0.32 36.08
N GLU A 326 8.70 -0.79 36.35
CA GLU A 326 8.02 -0.63 37.65
C GLU A 326 8.71 -1.44 38.79
N ALA A 327 9.49 -2.47 38.46
CA ALA A 327 10.24 -3.23 39.44
C ALA A 327 11.51 -2.49 39.89
N ARG A 328 12.18 -3.01 40.93
CA ARG A 328 13.50 -2.51 41.35
C ARG A 328 14.56 -2.80 40.29
N HIS A 329 15.52 -1.89 40.11
CA HIS A 329 16.57 -1.97 39.08
C HIS A 329 17.29 -3.32 39.02
N VAL A 330 17.57 -3.93 40.17
CA VAL A 330 18.23 -5.26 40.26
C VAL A 330 17.48 -6.37 39.51
N LYS A 331 16.17 -6.23 39.27
CA LYS A 331 15.34 -7.22 38.55
C LYS A 331 15.20 -6.93 37.05
N TRP A 332 15.61 -5.75 36.57
CA TRP A 332 15.31 -5.32 35.20
C TRP A 332 15.93 -6.23 34.15
N PHE A 333 17.22 -6.55 34.26
CA PHE A 333 17.93 -7.35 33.26
C PHE A 333 17.43 -8.79 33.16
N GLY A 334 16.91 -9.38 34.25
CA GLY A 334 16.21 -10.66 34.17
C GLY A 334 14.97 -10.57 33.27
N GLY A 335 14.16 -9.52 33.47
CA GLY A 335 12.99 -9.25 32.64
C GLY A 335 13.34 -8.90 31.18
N TYR A 336 14.42 -8.15 30.96
CA TYR A 336 14.90 -7.84 29.61
C TYR A 336 15.30 -9.11 28.85
N ARG A 337 16.05 -10.03 29.49
CA ARG A 337 16.45 -11.30 28.86
C ARG A 337 15.24 -12.14 28.47
N GLU A 338 14.24 -12.26 29.35
CA GLU A 338 12.98 -12.98 29.03
C GLU A 338 12.27 -12.35 27.83
N LEU A 339 12.08 -11.03 27.83
CA LEU A 339 11.40 -10.31 26.75
C LEU A 339 12.15 -10.42 25.42
N LEU A 340 13.46 -10.23 25.43
CA LEU A 340 14.27 -10.26 24.21
C LEU A 340 14.30 -11.66 23.60
N ARG A 341 14.32 -12.72 24.41
CA ARG A 341 14.12 -14.09 23.93
C ARG A 341 12.77 -14.28 23.25
N GLU A 342 11.69 -13.77 23.84
CA GLU A 342 10.36 -13.82 23.22
C GLU A 342 10.31 -13.05 21.89
N CYS A 343 10.99 -11.90 21.79
CA CYS A 343 11.10 -11.12 20.55
C CYS A 343 11.89 -11.86 19.46
N LEU A 344 13.01 -12.51 19.82
CA LEU A 344 13.79 -13.32 18.87
C LEU A 344 12.97 -14.49 18.32
N LEU A 345 12.24 -15.21 19.20
CA LEU A 345 11.34 -16.28 18.79
C LEU A 345 10.21 -15.77 17.88
N TYR A 346 9.67 -14.59 18.17
CA TYR A 346 8.66 -13.96 17.31
C TYR A 346 9.24 -13.63 15.94
N ILE A 347 10.39 -12.97 15.86
CA ILE A 347 11.04 -12.60 14.59
C ILE A 347 11.32 -13.86 13.79
N TYR A 348 11.93 -14.88 14.39
CA TYR A 348 12.21 -16.14 13.72
C TYR A 348 10.97 -16.77 13.09
N ARG A 349 9.86 -16.83 13.84
CA ARG A 349 8.62 -17.49 13.39
C ARG A 349 7.84 -16.66 12.37
N PHE A 350 7.76 -15.35 12.55
CA PHE A 350 6.81 -14.50 11.83
C PHE A 350 7.45 -13.58 10.79
N ARG A 351 8.78 -13.59 10.59
CA ARG A 351 9.47 -12.70 9.61
C ARG A 351 8.85 -12.71 8.21
N ALA A 352 8.39 -13.89 7.75
CA ALA A 352 7.79 -14.03 6.43
C ALA A 352 6.42 -13.34 6.27
N LEU A 353 5.75 -13.01 7.39
CA LEU A 353 4.50 -12.25 7.44
C LEU A 353 4.74 -10.80 7.90
N ASP A 354 5.54 -10.62 8.95
CA ASP A 354 5.90 -9.33 9.55
C ASP A 354 7.41 -9.08 9.39
N PRO A 355 7.85 -8.44 8.29
CA PRO A 355 9.23 -8.03 8.11
C PRO A 355 9.56 -6.70 8.82
N ILE A 356 8.60 -6.03 9.44
CA ILE A 356 8.72 -4.65 9.93
C ILE A 356 9.16 -4.62 11.40
N PHE A 357 8.70 -5.56 12.22
CA PHE A 357 9.13 -5.63 13.61
C PHE A 357 10.60 -6.05 13.72
N GLU A 358 11.38 -5.29 14.48
CA GLU A 358 12.83 -5.49 14.66
C GLU A 358 13.20 -5.58 16.13
N MET A 359 14.33 -6.24 16.44
CA MET A 359 14.85 -6.29 17.82
C MET A 359 15.15 -4.89 18.38
N ASP A 360 15.53 -3.96 17.50
CA ASP A 360 15.84 -2.58 17.87
C ASP A 360 14.63 -1.87 18.49
N ASP A 361 13.39 -2.24 18.13
CA ASP A 361 12.17 -1.69 18.74
C ASP A 361 12.12 -1.90 20.27
N ALA A 362 12.67 -3.01 20.77
CA ALA A 362 12.74 -3.32 22.20
C ALA A 362 14.00 -2.73 22.84
N ILE A 363 15.15 -2.87 22.18
CA ILE A 363 16.45 -2.43 22.69
C ILE A 363 16.51 -0.91 22.83
N GLN A 364 15.96 -0.16 21.88
CA GLN A 364 15.88 1.30 21.96
C GLN A 364 15.19 1.75 23.25
N ILE A 365 14.03 1.17 23.57
CA ILE A 365 13.26 1.53 24.77
C ILE A 365 14.03 1.17 26.05
N ILE A 366 14.71 0.02 26.06
CA ILE A 366 15.55 -0.42 27.19
C ILE A 366 16.70 0.57 27.40
N VAL A 367 17.42 0.92 26.34
CA VAL A 367 18.56 1.84 26.37
C VAL A 367 18.11 3.24 26.80
N ASP A 368 17.06 3.79 26.19
CA ASP A 368 16.54 5.11 26.52
C ASP A 368 16.12 5.22 27.98
N TYR A 369 15.41 4.21 28.50
CA TYR A 369 14.99 4.20 29.89
C TYR A 369 16.19 4.17 30.84
N ASN A 370 17.17 3.30 30.57
CA ASN A 370 18.38 3.21 31.40
C ASN A 370 19.25 4.46 31.29
N LYS A 371 19.29 5.11 30.12
CA LYS A 371 19.96 6.40 29.93
C LYS A 371 19.36 7.47 30.84
N VAL A 372 18.04 7.66 30.80
CA VAL A 372 17.35 8.62 31.67
C VAL A 372 17.54 8.28 33.15
N PHE A 373 17.50 6.99 33.51
CA PHE A 373 17.74 6.54 34.88
C PHE A 373 19.15 6.92 35.35
N LEU A 374 20.19 6.62 34.57
CA LEU A 374 21.57 6.94 34.92
C LEU A 374 21.83 8.46 34.92
N GLU A 375 21.25 9.21 33.97
CA GLU A 375 21.37 10.68 33.92
C GLU A 375 20.69 11.36 35.12
N SER A 376 19.71 10.70 35.77
CA SER A 376 19.06 11.21 36.97
C SER A 376 19.91 11.08 38.25
N LEU A 377 20.98 10.27 38.21
CA LEU A 377 21.89 10.07 39.34
C LEU A 377 22.90 11.22 39.41
N ARG A 378 23.23 11.66 40.63
CA ARG A 378 24.20 12.76 40.85
C ARG A 378 25.63 12.27 41.05
N TYR A 379 25.81 10.98 41.29
CA TYR A 379 27.09 10.31 41.58
C TYR A 379 27.85 10.90 42.77
N ILE A 380 27.11 11.51 43.71
CA ILE A 380 27.66 12.00 44.98
C ILE A 380 27.67 10.83 45.98
N ASN A 381 26.69 9.93 45.89
CA ASN A 381 26.61 8.76 46.74
C ASN A 381 27.39 7.60 46.12
N ARG A 382 28.28 6.95 46.89
CA ARG A 382 29.08 5.80 46.43
C ARG A 382 28.21 4.64 45.92
N GLN A 383 26.98 4.50 46.42
CA GLN A 383 26.03 3.51 45.91
C GLN A 383 25.57 3.78 44.48
N GLU A 384 25.51 5.06 44.06
CA GLU A 384 25.15 5.42 42.68
C GLU A 384 26.26 4.99 41.70
N ILE A 385 27.52 5.07 42.13
CA ILE A 385 28.69 4.57 41.36
C ILE A 385 28.61 3.05 41.19
N LYS A 386 28.26 2.32 42.26
CA LYS A 386 28.05 0.86 42.20
C LYS A 386 26.92 0.49 41.24
N VAL A 387 25.80 1.21 41.30
CA VAL A 387 24.68 1.01 40.36
C VAL A 387 25.12 1.25 38.92
N LEU A 388 25.89 2.30 38.63
CA LEU A 388 26.43 2.55 37.29
C LEU A 388 27.33 1.41 36.80
N CYS A 389 28.26 0.95 37.64
CA CYS A 389 29.16 -0.16 37.34
C CYS A 389 28.39 -1.47 37.10
N TRP A 390 27.34 -1.70 37.89
CA TRP A 390 26.46 -2.86 37.75
C TRP A 390 25.65 -2.81 36.45
N VAL A 391 25.02 -1.66 36.12
CA VAL A 391 24.25 -1.48 34.88
C VAL A 391 25.15 -1.67 33.65
N TYR A 392 26.33 -1.06 33.63
CA TYR A 392 27.33 -1.26 32.57
C TYR A 392 27.63 -2.75 32.37
N SER A 393 27.90 -3.45 33.47
CA SER A 393 28.25 -4.86 33.44
C SER A 393 27.11 -5.77 32.97
N GLU A 394 25.87 -5.45 33.37
CA GLU A 394 24.70 -6.19 32.92
C GLU A 394 24.40 -5.96 31.42
N PHE A 395 24.66 -4.78 30.87
CA PHE A 395 24.57 -4.57 29.41
C PHE A 395 25.63 -5.34 28.62
N GLU A 396 26.86 -5.45 29.13
CA GLU A 396 27.88 -6.33 28.51
C GLU A 396 27.44 -7.80 28.52
N ARG A 397 26.88 -8.26 29.65
CA ARG A 397 26.30 -9.62 29.75
C ARG A 397 25.09 -9.79 28.83
N LEU A 398 24.28 -8.74 28.64
CA LEU A 398 23.13 -8.76 27.76
C LEU A 398 23.54 -8.93 26.30
N LYS A 399 24.64 -8.30 25.85
CA LYS A 399 25.22 -8.51 24.52
C LYS A 399 25.61 -9.98 24.30
N ALA A 400 26.34 -10.56 25.25
CA ALA A 400 26.72 -11.97 25.19
C ALA A 400 25.48 -12.89 25.16
N PHE A 401 24.45 -12.57 25.95
CA PHE A 401 23.18 -13.30 25.95
C PHE A 401 22.46 -13.25 24.60
N LEU A 402 22.41 -12.09 23.93
CA LEU A 402 21.74 -11.96 22.63
C LEU A 402 22.42 -12.83 21.56
N LEU A 403 23.75 -12.85 21.51
CA LEU A 403 24.52 -13.69 20.59
C LEU A 403 24.32 -15.19 20.85
N ASP A 404 24.25 -15.58 22.12
CA ASP A 404 23.99 -16.96 22.52
C ASP A 404 22.56 -17.40 22.13
N GLN A 405 21.55 -16.57 22.40
CA GLN A 405 20.16 -16.86 22.07
C GLN A 405 19.89 -16.85 20.56
N GLU A 406 20.55 -15.97 19.80
CA GLU A 406 20.52 -16.01 18.34
C GLU A 406 20.95 -17.39 17.83
N SER A 407 22.11 -17.86 18.31
CA SER A 407 22.63 -19.18 17.97
C SER A 407 21.65 -20.28 18.37
N GLU A 408 21.11 -20.23 19.60
CA GLU A 408 20.18 -21.23 20.12
C GLU A 408 18.89 -21.33 19.27
N VAL A 409 18.29 -20.20 18.89
CA VAL A 409 17.06 -20.16 18.07
C VAL A 409 17.32 -20.67 16.65
N VAL A 410 18.49 -20.37 16.08
CA VAL A 410 18.88 -20.85 14.74
C VAL A 410 19.16 -22.36 14.73
N PHE A 411 19.79 -22.89 15.78
CA PHE A 411 20.16 -24.31 15.87
C PHE A 411 19.09 -25.21 16.50
N ASP A 412 17.98 -24.66 17.01
CA ASP A 412 16.87 -25.47 17.52
C ASP A 412 16.22 -26.29 16.39
N THR A 413 16.55 -27.58 16.37
CA THR A 413 16.03 -28.58 15.44
C THR A 413 14.50 -28.66 15.36
N ARG A 414 13.74 -28.27 16.40
CA ARG A 414 12.28 -28.25 16.36
C ARG A 414 11.75 -27.06 15.56
N LEU A 415 12.40 -25.91 15.68
CA LEU A 415 12.11 -24.70 14.92
C LEU A 415 12.56 -24.82 13.45
N ASN A 416 13.59 -25.63 13.17
CA ASN A 416 14.05 -25.93 11.82
C ASN A 416 13.11 -26.79 10.96
N MET A 417 12.11 -27.47 11.54
CA MET A 417 11.02 -28.06 10.73
C MET A 417 9.98 -27.01 10.34
N GLU A 418 9.72 -26.02 11.20
CA GLU A 418 8.85 -24.88 10.90
C GLU A 418 9.49 -23.96 9.83
N SER A 419 10.83 -23.84 9.78
CA SER A 419 11.52 -23.00 8.78
C SER A 419 11.34 -23.44 7.32
N LYS A 420 11.08 -24.74 7.06
CA LYS A 420 10.72 -25.23 5.71
C LYS A 420 9.37 -24.68 5.22
N ILE A 421 8.48 -24.35 6.14
CA ILE A 421 7.16 -23.75 5.89
C ILE A 421 7.29 -22.24 5.62
N VAL A 422 8.31 -21.60 6.19
CA VAL A 422 8.52 -20.14 6.22
C VAL A 422 9.21 -19.60 4.96
N ASN A 423 9.99 -20.41 4.23
CA ASN A 423 10.82 -19.99 3.08
C ASN A 423 10.08 -19.78 1.74
N VAL A 424 8.82 -19.35 1.76
CA VAL A 424 8.03 -19.09 0.53
C VAL A 424 8.33 -17.69 -0.08
N LYS A 425 9.43 -17.01 0.30
CA LYS A 425 9.87 -15.75 -0.33
C LYS A 425 11.24 -15.88 -1.00
N LYS A 426 11.40 -15.16 -2.13
CA LYS A 426 12.64 -14.97 -2.92
C LYS A 426 13.79 -14.25 -2.19
N ASN A 427 13.60 -13.80 -0.96
CA ASN A 427 14.54 -12.90 -0.29
C ASN A 427 15.21 -13.58 0.90
N GLY A 428 16.49 -13.91 0.73
CA GLY A 428 17.48 -14.19 1.77
C GLY A 428 17.25 -15.41 2.67
N ASN A 429 18.33 -15.95 3.20
CA ASN A 429 18.27 -17.02 4.20
C ASN A 429 17.77 -16.42 5.53
N ALA A 430 16.81 -17.06 6.20
CA ALA A 430 16.24 -16.56 7.46
C ALA A 430 17.31 -16.35 8.56
N GLN A 431 18.42 -17.07 8.46
CA GLN A 431 19.60 -16.95 9.32
C GLN A 431 20.30 -15.60 9.15
N ASP A 432 20.54 -15.18 7.91
CA ASP A 432 21.25 -13.92 7.60
C ASP A 432 20.45 -12.71 8.10
N MET A 433 19.12 -12.77 8.02
CA MET A 433 18.25 -11.69 8.48
C MET A 433 18.13 -11.60 10.01
N LEU A 434 18.16 -12.73 10.71
CA LEU A 434 18.13 -12.74 12.18
C LEU A 434 19.46 -12.21 12.73
N HIS A 435 20.56 -12.54 12.05
CA HIS A 435 21.88 -12.01 12.32
C HIS A 435 21.98 -10.49 12.13
N GLU A 436 21.43 -9.97 11.03
CA GLU A 436 21.36 -8.51 10.80
C GLU A 436 20.57 -7.79 11.92
N ALA A 437 19.42 -8.34 12.34
CA ALA A 437 18.59 -7.74 13.39
C ALA A 437 19.27 -7.73 14.77
N VAL A 438 20.04 -8.79 15.10
CA VAL A 438 20.81 -8.85 16.34
C VAL A 438 22.01 -7.91 16.28
N THR A 439 22.72 -7.86 15.16
CA THR A 439 23.94 -7.03 15.01
C THR A 439 23.63 -5.54 15.19
N GLY A 440 22.60 -5.01 14.54
CA GLY A 440 22.21 -3.60 14.71
C GLY A 440 21.83 -3.25 16.16
N SER A 441 21.21 -4.20 16.87
CA SER A 441 20.89 -4.05 18.28
C SER A 441 22.14 -4.03 19.18
N LEU A 442 23.16 -4.81 18.84
CA LEU A 442 24.44 -4.87 19.58
C LEU A 442 25.26 -3.59 19.43
N GLU A 443 25.22 -2.95 18.26
CA GLU A 443 25.85 -1.66 18.02
C GLU A 443 25.30 -0.59 18.97
N ARG A 444 23.97 -0.48 19.06
CA ARG A 444 23.31 0.47 19.97
C ARG A 444 23.67 0.25 21.44
N ILE A 445 23.67 -1.01 21.90
CA ILE A 445 24.09 -1.31 23.28
C ILE A 445 25.55 -0.92 23.48
N SER A 446 26.40 -1.15 22.48
CA SER A 446 27.84 -0.84 22.56
C SER A 446 28.10 0.66 22.61
N GLU A 447 27.37 1.46 21.83
CA GLU A 447 27.43 2.92 21.91
C GLU A 447 27.06 3.41 23.32
N PHE A 448 25.92 2.98 23.84
CA PHE A 448 25.46 3.33 25.18
C PHE A 448 26.47 2.93 26.27
N ASN A 449 26.98 1.69 26.22
CA ASN A 449 27.96 1.24 27.20
C ASN A 449 29.31 1.93 27.08
N SER A 450 29.71 2.38 25.89
CA SER A 450 30.93 3.16 25.70
C SER A 450 30.84 4.53 26.38
N GLU A 451 29.66 5.18 26.36
CA GLU A 451 29.41 6.42 27.08
C GLU A 451 29.49 6.20 28.60
N ASN A 452 28.85 5.13 29.09
CA ASN A 452 28.88 4.79 30.51
C ASN A 452 30.29 4.44 31.00
N LEU A 453 31.09 3.71 30.20
CA LEU A 453 32.48 3.41 30.55
C LEU A 453 33.31 4.69 30.66
N LYS A 454 33.14 5.65 29.74
CA LYS A 454 33.82 6.96 29.84
C LYS A 454 33.45 7.70 31.13
N LEU A 455 32.17 7.65 31.52
CA LEU A 455 31.73 8.23 32.78
C LEU A 455 32.36 7.53 34.00
N ILE A 456 32.38 6.19 34.02
CA ILE A 456 33.02 5.40 35.09
C ILE A 456 34.51 5.76 35.21
N MET A 457 35.24 5.80 34.09
CA MET A 457 36.66 6.17 34.06
C MET A 457 36.89 7.60 34.55
N SER A 458 36.01 8.55 34.16
CA SER A 458 36.02 9.94 34.63
C SER A 458 35.83 10.03 36.16
N LEU A 459 34.86 9.31 36.71
CA LEU A 459 34.61 9.27 38.15
C LEU A 459 35.78 8.66 38.92
N ALA A 460 36.34 7.55 38.43
CA ALA A 460 37.52 6.92 39.02
C ALA A 460 38.75 7.85 39.00
N ALA A 461 38.96 8.57 37.89
CA ALA A 461 40.04 9.55 37.77
C ALA A 461 39.86 10.74 38.73
N ASN A 462 38.62 11.21 38.91
CA ASN A 462 38.31 12.28 39.85
C ASN A 462 38.51 11.84 41.31
N ASP A 463 38.00 10.66 41.69
CA ASP A 463 38.20 10.07 43.01
C ASP A 463 39.69 9.92 43.33
N THR A 464 40.47 9.44 42.37
CA THR A 464 41.93 9.31 42.48
C THR A 464 42.57 10.68 42.68
N SER A 465 42.17 11.68 41.90
CA SER A 465 42.73 13.04 41.99
C SER A 465 42.41 13.72 43.33
N GLU A 466 41.20 13.54 43.85
CA GLU A 466 40.82 14.03 45.18
C GLU A 466 41.59 13.28 46.29
N GLY A 467 41.74 11.96 46.18
CA GLY A 467 42.57 11.15 47.09
C GLY A 467 44.05 11.55 47.08
N LEU A 468 44.57 12.01 45.94
CA LEU A 468 45.94 12.49 45.78
C LEU A 468 46.11 13.97 46.18
N ARG A 469 45.05 14.74 46.44
CA ARG A 469 45.17 16.18 46.81
C ARG A 469 46.00 16.42 48.09
N PRO A 470 45.86 15.65 49.19
CA PRO A 470 46.65 15.83 50.40
C PRO A 470 48.16 15.62 50.19
N ILE A 471 48.53 14.76 49.23
CA ILE A 471 49.93 14.45 48.91
C ILE A 471 50.67 15.67 48.35
N LYS A 472 49.98 16.60 47.69
CA LYS A 472 50.59 17.88 47.28
C LYS A 472 51.05 18.74 48.47
N ARG A 473 50.65 18.42 49.70
CA ARG A 473 51.05 19.07 50.95
C ARG A 473 51.90 18.15 51.84
N PHE A 474 52.61 17.22 51.21
CA PHE A 474 53.41 16.14 51.81
C PHE A 474 54.21 16.52 53.07
N PHE A 475 54.86 17.68 53.07
CA PHE A 475 55.83 18.12 54.09
C PHE A 475 55.30 18.37 55.51
N HIS A 476 53.97 18.31 55.74
CA HIS A 476 53.41 18.63 57.07
C HIS A 476 53.18 17.41 57.97
N ASP A 477 52.86 16.23 57.40
CA ASP A 477 52.64 14.98 58.14
C ASP A 477 52.75 13.76 57.19
N PRO A 478 53.98 13.31 56.86
CA PRO A 478 54.26 12.26 55.88
C PRO A 478 53.56 10.93 56.19
N SER A 479 53.72 10.41 57.41
CA SER A 479 53.24 9.09 57.80
C SER A 479 51.71 9.00 57.78
N ARG A 480 51.00 10.06 58.20
CA ARG A 480 49.53 10.09 58.16
C ARG A 480 49.02 10.25 56.73
N THR A 481 49.66 11.10 55.93
CA THR A 481 49.24 11.38 54.55
C THR A 481 49.33 10.14 53.68
N PHE A 482 50.42 9.38 53.77
CA PHE A 482 50.59 8.17 52.97
C PHE A 482 49.77 6.97 53.47
N ARG A 483 49.62 6.78 54.78
CA ARG A 483 48.73 5.73 55.30
C ARG A 483 47.28 5.96 54.88
N ASN A 484 46.82 7.21 54.91
CA ASN A 484 45.48 7.54 54.45
C ASN A 484 45.33 7.33 52.94
N LEU A 485 46.35 7.65 52.13
CA LEU A 485 46.33 7.38 50.68
C LEU A 485 46.04 5.91 50.39
N VAL A 486 46.78 4.98 51.00
CA VAL A 486 46.61 3.54 50.76
C VAL A 486 45.20 3.08 51.14
N ILE A 487 44.68 3.57 52.27
CA ILE A 487 43.33 3.24 52.74
C ILE A 487 42.26 3.82 51.80
N ASP A 488 42.40 5.07 51.38
CA ASP A 488 41.43 5.78 50.56
C ASP A 488 41.38 5.19 49.15
N VAL A 489 42.53 4.90 48.54
CA VAL A 489 42.61 4.22 47.23
C VAL A 489 41.98 2.83 47.28
N GLY A 490 42.24 2.06 48.35
CA GLY A 490 41.60 0.75 48.53
C GLY A 490 40.08 0.86 48.58
N ARG A 491 39.55 1.83 49.34
CA ARG A 491 38.10 2.08 49.42
C ARG A 491 37.50 2.54 48.10
N TYR A 492 38.19 3.41 47.36
CA TYR A 492 37.70 3.87 46.06
C TYR A 492 37.61 2.72 45.06
N LEU A 493 38.65 1.88 44.97
CA LEU A 493 38.67 0.72 44.08
C LEU A 493 37.57 -0.30 44.43
N ASP A 494 37.26 -0.49 45.71
CA ASP A 494 36.17 -1.38 46.12
C ASP A 494 34.80 -0.94 45.55
N ASP A 495 34.58 0.35 45.31
CA ASP A 495 33.32 0.83 44.73
C ASP A 495 33.18 0.54 43.23
N TYR A 496 34.30 0.30 42.53
CA TYR A 496 34.32 -0.04 41.10
C TYR A 496 34.45 -1.55 40.84
N LYS A 497 34.62 -2.36 41.89
CA LYS A 497 34.91 -3.80 41.80
C LYS A 497 33.85 -4.62 41.08
N GLU A 498 32.60 -4.16 41.11
CA GLU A 498 31.48 -4.83 40.42
C GLU A 498 31.47 -4.57 38.90
N CYS A 499 32.33 -3.67 38.40
CA CYS A 499 32.46 -3.38 36.98
C CYS A 499 33.21 -4.52 36.26
N LEU A 500 32.67 -5.04 35.16
CA LEU A 500 33.39 -6.01 34.31
C LEU A 500 34.72 -5.48 33.78
N SER A 501 34.84 -4.15 33.61
CA SER A 501 36.07 -3.48 33.18
C SER A 501 36.94 -3.01 34.36
N TYR A 502 36.80 -3.64 35.53
CA TYR A 502 37.53 -3.28 36.75
C TYR A 502 39.05 -3.28 36.55
N ASP A 503 39.62 -4.23 35.81
CA ASP A 503 41.07 -4.29 35.58
C ASP A 503 41.58 -3.08 34.78
N ALA A 504 40.78 -2.55 33.86
CA ALA A 504 41.12 -1.35 33.11
C ALA A 504 41.07 -0.11 34.01
N ILE A 505 40.05 0.00 34.87
CA ILE A 505 39.93 1.07 35.87
C ILE A 505 41.12 1.00 36.84
N LYS A 506 41.41 -0.18 37.37
CA LYS A 506 42.51 -0.45 38.31
C LYS A 506 43.87 -0.03 37.70
N ARG A 507 44.08 -0.28 36.42
CA ARG A 507 45.30 0.13 35.70
C ARG A 507 45.40 1.64 35.53
N ASP A 508 44.34 2.33 35.11
CA ASP A 508 44.34 3.80 34.97
C ASP A 508 44.59 4.48 36.33
N VAL A 509 43.97 3.98 37.41
CA VAL A 509 44.22 4.47 38.77
C VAL A 509 45.69 4.25 39.17
N LYS A 510 46.26 3.05 38.91
CA LYS A 510 47.67 2.75 39.16
C LYS A 510 48.58 3.77 38.47
N GLU A 511 48.40 3.97 37.16
CA GLU A 511 49.24 4.87 36.35
C GLU A 511 49.18 6.32 36.83
N ARG A 512 48.00 6.79 37.25
CA ARG A 512 47.84 8.14 37.82
C ARG A 512 48.55 8.31 39.15
N ILE A 513 48.44 7.33 40.05
CA ILE A 513 49.12 7.37 41.35
C ILE A 513 50.63 7.33 41.13
N ASP A 514 51.12 6.38 40.34
CA ASP A 514 52.55 6.23 40.03
C ASP A 514 53.14 7.50 39.41
N GLY A 515 52.42 8.10 38.45
CA GLY A 515 52.81 9.37 37.83
C GLY A 515 52.89 10.53 38.83
N VAL A 516 51.89 10.70 39.70
CA VAL A 516 51.91 11.78 40.70
C VAL A 516 53.01 11.57 41.75
N LEU A 517 53.22 10.34 42.24
CA LEU A 517 54.30 10.06 43.20
C LEU A 517 55.68 10.36 42.58
N LEU A 518 55.90 9.96 41.33
CA LEU A 518 57.16 10.22 40.65
C LEU A 518 57.33 11.73 40.37
N GLU A 519 56.39 12.35 39.67
CA GLU A 519 56.55 13.70 39.13
C GLU A 519 56.39 14.80 40.19
N GLU A 520 55.51 14.62 41.18
CA GLU A 520 55.23 15.67 42.18
C GLU A 520 56.00 15.51 43.49
N ILE A 521 56.51 14.31 43.79
CA ILE A 521 57.29 14.06 45.01
C ILE A 521 58.75 13.75 44.66
N ILE A 522 59.01 12.60 44.03
CA ILE A 522 60.39 12.07 43.88
C ILE A 522 61.27 12.98 43.03
N LEU A 523 60.72 13.56 41.95
CA LEU A 523 61.46 14.42 41.02
C LEU A 523 61.46 15.91 41.37
N LYS A 524 60.72 16.34 42.40
CA LYS A 524 60.61 17.76 42.78
C LYS A 524 61.04 18.06 44.20
N CYS A 525 61.11 17.06 45.07
CA CYS A 525 61.34 17.23 46.49
C CYS A 525 62.62 16.51 46.91
N ARG A 526 63.47 17.19 47.69
CA ARG A 526 64.56 16.54 48.43
C ARG A 526 63.95 15.90 49.68
N LEU A 527 63.93 14.57 49.73
CA LEU A 527 63.35 13.80 50.83
C LEU A 527 64.33 13.72 51.99
N GLU A 528 63.82 13.75 53.22
CA GLU A 528 64.56 13.34 54.41
C GLU A 528 64.57 11.81 54.56
N THR A 529 65.50 11.27 55.36
CA THR A 529 65.63 9.81 55.56
C THR A 529 64.34 9.16 56.09
N SER A 530 63.63 9.83 57.02
CA SER A 530 62.33 9.37 57.55
C SER A 530 61.23 9.38 56.48
N GLU A 531 61.17 10.43 55.67
CA GLU A 531 60.22 10.61 54.56
C GLU A 531 60.42 9.56 53.46
N TYR A 532 61.68 9.25 53.16
CA TYR A 532 62.06 8.19 52.23
C TYR A 532 61.53 6.83 52.68
N PHE A 533 61.78 6.43 53.93
CA PHE A 533 61.34 5.12 54.43
C PHE A 533 59.81 4.99 54.45
N GLU A 534 59.09 6.06 54.81
CA GLU A 534 57.62 6.07 54.78
C GLU A 534 57.07 5.99 53.35
N LEU A 535 57.67 6.71 52.39
CA LEU A 535 57.31 6.61 50.97
C LEU A 535 57.62 5.23 50.40
N ALA A 536 58.76 4.63 50.77
CA ALA A 536 59.16 3.28 50.39
C ALA A 536 58.16 2.22 50.87
N GLU A 537 57.77 2.29 52.15
CA GLU A 537 56.77 1.39 52.71
C GLU A 537 55.41 1.58 52.02
N THR A 538 55.08 2.81 51.64
CA THR A 538 53.83 3.15 50.95
C THR A 538 53.79 2.60 49.53
N ILE A 539 54.84 2.80 48.73
CA ILE A 539 54.93 2.25 47.37
C ILE A 539 54.82 0.73 47.42
N LYS A 540 55.51 0.07 48.37
CA LYS A 540 55.40 -1.37 48.57
C LYS A 540 53.96 -1.83 48.86
N ARG A 541 53.23 -1.11 49.72
CA ARG A 541 51.81 -1.44 50.02
C ARG A 541 50.89 -1.19 48.81
N LEU A 542 51.19 -0.17 48.00
CA LEU A 542 50.48 0.08 46.75
C LEU A 542 50.77 -1.03 45.74
N GLU A 543 52.03 -1.46 45.59
CA GLU A 543 52.44 -2.61 44.77
C GLU A 543 51.66 -3.88 45.16
N GLU A 544 51.57 -4.18 46.45
CA GLU A 544 50.79 -5.34 46.96
C GLU A 544 49.30 -5.24 46.59
N MET A 545 48.71 -4.04 46.62
CA MET A 545 47.30 -3.80 46.28
C MET A 545 47.02 -3.87 44.77
N PHE A 546 47.93 -3.32 43.94
CA PHE A 546 47.74 -3.28 42.50
C PHE A 546 48.20 -4.57 41.79
N GLY A 547 49.11 -5.33 42.39
CA GLY A 547 49.71 -6.55 41.82
C GLY A 547 50.98 -6.27 41.02
N GLU A 548 51.52 -7.32 40.38
CA GLU A 548 52.77 -7.25 39.61
C GLU A 548 52.68 -6.26 38.44
N GLY A 549 53.75 -5.46 38.26
CA GLY A 549 53.94 -4.59 37.11
C GLY A 549 54.90 -3.45 37.45
N GLU A 550 55.51 -2.83 36.43
CA GLU A 550 56.50 -1.76 36.63
C GLU A 550 55.88 -0.56 37.35
N TRP A 551 56.60 -0.02 38.34
CA TRP A 551 56.31 1.22 39.05
C TRP A 551 57.47 2.18 38.83
N LYS A 552 57.22 3.25 38.08
CA LYS A 552 58.27 4.22 37.75
C LYS A 552 58.69 5.01 38.99
N SER A 553 57.75 5.27 39.91
CA SER A 553 58.05 5.82 41.22
C SER A 553 58.92 4.88 42.07
N GLY A 554 58.73 3.56 41.97
CA GLY A 554 59.59 2.56 42.60
C GLY A 554 61.05 2.66 42.11
N MET A 555 61.25 2.71 40.79
CA MET A 555 62.58 2.89 40.19
C MET A 555 63.23 4.23 40.59
N GLY A 556 62.45 5.32 40.67
CA GLY A 556 62.97 6.61 41.14
C GLY A 556 63.34 6.60 42.61
N LEU A 557 62.60 5.86 43.43
CA LEU A 557 62.88 5.72 44.84
C LEU A 557 64.14 4.86 45.09
N GLU A 558 64.41 3.86 44.25
CA GLU A 558 65.69 3.11 44.28
C GLU A 558 66.89 4.04 44.09
N CYS A 559 66.83 4.97 43.12
CA CYS A 559 67.88 5.98 42.93
C CYS A 559 68.08 6.88 44.16
N VAL A 560 67.02 7.25 44.87
CA VAL A 560 67.12 8.02 46.12
C VAL A 560 67.76 7.17 47.22
N GLY A 561 67.40 5.88 47.31
CA GLY A 561 67.99 4.93 48.24
C GLY A 561 69.50 4.77 48.05
N ASP A 562 69.93 4.63 46.80
CA ASP A 562 71.35 4.56 46.44
C ASP A 562 72.13 5.81 46.93
N ILE A 563 71.55 7.01 46.83
CA ILE A 563 72.15 8.24 47.35
C ILE A 563 72.31 8.19 48.88
N PHE A 564 71.28 7.76 49.61
CA PHE A 564 71.35 7.62 51.08
C PHE A 564 72.34 6.55 51.53
N GLU A 565 72.53 5.50 50.74
CA GLU A 565 73.49 4.43 51.00
C GLU A 565 74.92 4.74 50.50
N GLY A 566 75.14 5.90 49.86
CA GLY A 566 76.43 6.31 49.30
C GLY A 566 76.86 5.51 48.06
N ARG A 567 75.91 4.86 47.38
CA ARG A 567 76.09 4.16 46.11
C ARG A 567 75.86 5.11 44.93
N ASP A 568 76.37 4.76 43.76
CA ASP A 568 76.12 5.55 42.55
C ASP A 568 74.74 5.19 41.97
N PRO A 569 73.74 6.10 41.97
CA PRO A 569 72.39 5.82 41.45
C PRO A 569 72.33 5.76 39.90
N GLY A 570 73.48 5.78 39.21
CA GLY A 570 73.61 5.57 37.77
C GLY A 570 73.62 6.86 36.93
N GLU A 571 73.80 6.72 35.60
CA GLU A 571 73.96 7.84 34.64
C GLU A 571 72.72 8.16 33.78
N GLY A 572 71.59 7.49 34.04
CA GLY A 572 70.35 7.67 33.31
C GLY A 572 69.70 9.07 33.46
N PRO A 573 68.74 9.44 32.59
CA PRO A 573 68.05 10.73 32.69
C PRO A 573 67.34 10.94 34.03
N LEU A 574 66.72 9.88 34.55
CA LEU A 574 66.00 9.87 35.83
C LEU A 574 66.95 10.04 37.02
N SER A 575 68.05 9.28 37.05
CA SER A 575 69.06 9.38 38.11
C SER A 575 69.78 10.73 38.12
N LYS A 576 70.02 11.33 36.94
CA LYS A 576 70.59 12.69 36.83
C LYS A 576 69.69 13.77 37.42
N MET A 577 68.37 13.71 37.17
CA MET A 577 67.42 14.65 37.75
C MET A 577 67.35 14.51 39.28
N ILE A 578 67.36 13.27 39.78
CA ILE A 578 67.33 12.99 41.22
C ILE A 578 68.63 13.44 41.90
N LYS A 579 69.82 13.12 41.35
CA LYS A 579 71.12 13.59 41.87
C LYS A 579 71.13 15.12 42.05
N GLY A 580 70.64 15.86 41.06
CA GLY A 580 70.58 17.33 41.10
C GLY A 580 69.69 17.94 42.19
N LEU A 581 68.85 17.15 42.89
CA LEU A 581 68.07 17.61 44.04
C LEU A 581 68.82 17.45 45.39
N TYR A 582 69.85 16.61 45.44
CA TYR A 582 70.58 16.23 46.66
C TYR A 582 72.03 16.75 46.71
N GLU A 583 72.57 17.20 45.57
CA GLU A 583 73.73 18.10 45.46
C GLU A 583 73.40 19.50 45.98
#